data_AF-A0A1Q3UNR3-F1
#
_entry.id   AF-A0A1Q3UNR3-F1
#
_cell.length_a   1.000
_cell.length_b   1.000
_cell.length_c   1.000
_cell.angle_alpha   90.00
_cell.angle_beta   90.00
_cell.angle_gamma   90.00
#
_symmetry.space_group_name_H-M   'P 1'
#
loop_
_entity.id
_entity.type
_entity.pdbx_description
1 polymer ?
#
loop_
_entity_poly.entity_id
_entity_poly.type
_entity_poly.pdbx_seq_one_letter_code
_entity_poly.pdbx_strand_id
1 'polypeptide(L)' 'MKNVWDTGDGVMQSWHAGGAMIVEEIENVRRYLCNDGELDDDFDDLIFTLEIDRSGQHSI' A
#
# COMPACT_ATOMS: atom_id res chain seq x y z
N MET A 1 -19.72 -0.66 -6.41
CA MET A 1 -18.32 -0.56 -5.95
C MET A 1 -18.00 -1.90 -5.32
N LYS A 2 -16.99 -2.63 -5.80
CA LYS A 2 -16.56 -3.89 -5.19
C LYS A 2 -15.32 -3.58 -4.34
N ASN A 3 -15.39 -3.81 -3.04
CA ASN A 3 -14.22 -3.78 -2.16
C ASN A 3 -13.72 -5.23 -2.06
N VAL A 4 -12.45 -5.48 -2.36
CA VAL A 4 -11.86 -6.84 -2.28
C VAL A 4 -11.84 -7.36 -0.83
N TRP A 5 -11.95 -6.45 0.14
CA TRP A 5 -12.03 -6.74 1.58
C TRP A 5 -13.46 -6.87 2.11
N ASP A 6 -14.47 -6.76 1.25
CA ASP A 6 -15.87 -7.05 1.58
C ASP A 6 -16.22 -8.43 1.00
N THR A 7 -16.42 -9.40 1.88
CA THR A 7 -16.70 -10.80 1.50
C THR A 7 -18.21 -11.08 1.35
N GLY A 8 -19.04 -10.03 1.37
CA GLY A 8 -20.49 -10.12 1.21
C GLY A 8 -21.27 -10.08 2.53
N ASP A 9 -20.60 -9.85 3.66
CA ASP A 9 -21.22 -9.63 4.97
C ASP A 9 -21.48 -8.13 5.25
N GLY A 10 -21.05 -7.24 4.35
CA GLY A 10 -21.18 -5.79 4.50
C GLY A 10 -20.21 -5.21 5.54
N VAL A 11 -19.21 -5.98 5.98
CA VAL A 11 -18.14 -5.56 6.87
C VAL A 11 -16.82 -5.58 6.11
N MET A 12 -16.03 -4.51 6.27
CA MET A 12 -14.67 -4.51 5.75
C MET A 12 -13.77 -5.33 6.67
N GLN A 13 -13.27 -6.46 6.18
CA GLN A 13 -12.36 -7.31 6.95
C GLN A 13 -10.92 -6.88 6.70
N SER A 14 -10.36 -6.08 7.63
CA SER A 14 -8.93 -5.76 7.60
C SER A 14 -8.12 -7.06 7.72
N TRP A 15 -7.05 -7.18 6.94
CA TRP A 15 -6.16 -8.37 6.86
C TRP A 15 -6.79 -9.63 6.25
N HIS A 16 -7.99 -9.56 5.68
CA HIS A 16 -8.48 -10.65 4.84
C HIS A 16 -7.47 -10.91 3.72
N ALA A 17 -7.26 -12.18 3.36
CA ALA A 17 -6.28 -12.60 2.36
C ALA A 17 -4.89 -11.92 2.48
N GLY A 18 -4.39 -11.71 3.71
CA GLY A 18 -3.05 -11.14 3.87
C GLY A 18 -2.96 -9.63 3.59
N GLY A 19 -4.09 -8.91 3.53
CA GLY A 19 -4.15 -7.46 3.27
C GLY A 19 -3.21 -6.65 4.19
N ALA A 20 -2.00 -6.40 3.68
CA ALA A 20 -0.87 -5.84 4.37
C ALA A 20 0.00 -5.03 3.39
N MET A 21 1.02 -4.34 3.92
CA MET A 21 1.90 -3.49 3.13
C MET A 21 3.31 -3.46 3.71
N ILE A 22 4.31 -3.64 2.87
CA ILE A 22 5.73 -3.41 3.18
C ILE A 22 6.10 -2.01 2.67
N VAL A 23 6.81 -1.25 3.50
CA VAL A 23 7.26 0.10 3.15
C VAL A 23 8.78 0.12 3.11
N GLU A 24 9.33 0.49 1.95
CA GLU A 24 10.76 0.76 1.78
C GLU A 24 10.96 2.27 1.64
N GLU A 25 11.87 2.84 2.41
CA GLU A 25 12.22 4.25 2.35
C GLU A 25 13.67 4.41 1.89
N ILE A 26 13.86 5.11 0.76
CA ILE A 26 15.15 5.36 0.15
C ILE A 26 15.22 6.86 -0.17
N GLU A 27 15.98 7.61 0.62
CA GLU A 27 16.15 9.06 0.47
C GLU A 27 14.83 9.87 0.49
N ASN A 28 14.43 10.41 -0.67
CA ASN A 28 13.20 11.16 -0.87
C ASN A 28 12.11 10.32 -1.56
N VAL A 29 12.32 9.01 -1.66
CA VAL A 29 11.43 8.05 -2.29
C VAL A 29 10.89 7.10 -1.25
N ARG A 30 9.58 6.86 -1.29
CA ARG A 30 8.94 5.79 -0.52
C ARG A 30 8.27 4.82 -1.46
N ARG A 31 8.59 3.54 -1.33
CA ARG A 31 7.97 2.44 -2.07
C ARG A 31 7.01 1.69 -1.16
N TYR A 32 5.83 1.42 -1.67
CA TYR A 32 4.78 0.66 -1.01
C TYR A 32 4.54 -0.61 -1.81
N LEU A 33 4.82 -1.75 -1.19
CA LEU A 33 4.59 -3.09 -1.74
C LEU A 33 3.36 -3.64 -1.04
N CYS A 34 2.25 -3.75 -1.74
CA CYS A 34 0.95 -4.08 -1.16
C CYS A 34 0.53 -5.51 -1.53
N ASN A 35 -0.13 -6.20 -0.61
CA ASN A 35 -0.94 -7.36 -0.97
C ASN A 35 -2.19 -6.85 -1.70
N ASP A 36 -2.52 -7.47 -2.83
CA ASP A 36 -3.56 -7.02 -3.76
C ASP A 36 -4.90 -7.79 -3.60
N GLY A 37 -4.97 -8.65 -2.58
CA GLY A 37 -6.13 -9.47 -2.24
C GLY A 37 -5.98 -10.95 -2.60
N GLU A 38 -4.85 -11.35 -3.20
CA GLU A 38 -4.49 -12.76 -3.38
C GLU A 38 -3.95 -13.39 -2.09
N LEU A 39 -3.96 -14.73 -2.04
CA LEU A 39 -3.58 -15.50 -0.85
C LEU A 39 -2.06 -15.73 -0.71
N ASP A 40 -1.26 -14.99 -1.46
CA ASP A 40 0.20 -14.98 -1.39
C ASP A 40 0.73 -13.75 -0.62
N ASP A 41 1.96 -13.92 -0.13
CA ASP A 41 2.68 -12.95 0.71
C ASP A 41 3.94 -12.43 -0.01
N ASP A 42 3.92 -12.29 -1.35
CA ASP A 42 5.07 -11.81 -2.13
C ASP A 42 5.11 -10.28 -2.31
N PHE A 43 3.95 -9.61 -2.24
CA PHE A 43 3.80 -8.15 -2.31
C PHE A 43 4.36 -7.52 -3.59
N ASP A 44 4.35 -8.25 -4.72
CA ASP A 44 4.99 -7.79 -5.96
C ASP A 44 4.01 -7.36 -7.07
N ASP A 45 2.72 -7.69 -6.94
CA ASP A 45 1.67 -7.35 -7.91
C ASP A 45 1.23 -5.88 -7.87
N LEU A 46 1.14 -5.28 -6.66
CA LEU A 46 0.66 -3.91 -6.48
C LEU A 46 1.71 -3.03 -5.78
N ILE A 47 2.49 -2.32 -6.60
CA ILE A 47 3.59 -1.47 -6.13
C ILE A 47 3.34 0.00 -6.47
N PHE A 48 3.45 0.87 -5.47
CA PHE A 48 3.40 2.33 -5.66
C PHE A 48 4.69 3.00 -5.18
N THR A 49 5.05 4.09 -5.83
CA THR A 49 6.20 4.91 -5.45
C THR A 49 5.77 6.36 -5.25
N LEU A 50 6.16 6.94 -4.12
CA LEU A 50 6.00 8.34 -3.81
C LEU A 50 7.37 9.02 -3.84
N GLU A 51 7.54 9.97 -4.74
CA GLU A 51 8.70 10.87 -4.75
C GLU A 51 8.32 12.18 -4.05
N ILE A 52 9.07 12.52 -3.00
CA ILE A 52 8.87 13.74 -2.24
C ILE A 52 9.85 14.78 -2.78
N ASP A 53 9.34 15.75 -3.55
CA ASP A 53 10.13 16.91 -3.92
C ASP A 53 10.29 17.86 -2.73
N ARG A 54 11.54 18.11 -2.32
CA ARG A 54 11.89 19.01 -1.22
C ARG A 54 12.35 20.40 -1.69
N SER A 55 12.28 20.68 -3.00
CA SER A 55 12.74 21.94 -3.61
C SER A 55 12.01 23.20 -3.13
N GLY A 56 10.92 23.07 -2.36
CA GLY A 56 10.14 24.18 -1.79
C GLY A 56 10.33 24.42 -0.28
N GLN A 57 11.11 23.62 0.45
CA GLN A 57 11.36 23.84 1.88
C GLN A 57 12.47 24.88 2.09
N HIS A 58 12.18 26.14 1.77
CA HIS A 58 12.94 27.25 2.33
C HIS A 58 12.45 27.51 3.76
N SER A 59 13.36 27.37 4.73
CA SER A 59 13.15 27.65 6.14
C SER A 59 12.55 29.05 6.36
N ILE A 60 11.51 29.12 7.21
CA ILE A 60 11.02 30.37 7.82
C ILE A 60 12.00 30.78 8.91
#